data_AF-A0A6V7J3D5-F1
#
_entry.id   AF-A0A6V7J3D5-F1
#
_cell.length_a   1.000
_cell.length_b   1.000
_cell.length_c   1.000
_cell.angle_alpha   90.00
_cell.angle_beta   90.00
_cell.angle_gamma   90.00
#
_symmetry.space_group_name_H-M   'P 1'
#
loop_
_entity.id
_entity.type
_entity.pdbx_description
1 polymer ?
#
loop_
_entity_poly.entity_id
_entity_poly.type
_entity_poly.pdbx_seq_one_letter_code
_entity_poly.pdbx_strand_id
1 'polypeptide(L)'
;KNKAHYVNRNVTLDASRMIHCQREVVYLKENTRDIQSPIKFRVNYTLVQEEPVMPREGSPLPDINRYPILNQQEAARIFEASFQKDCGDNDICESNLMIDAELKLPPSV
;
A
#
# COMPACT_ATOMS: atom_id res chain seq x y z
N LYS A 1 5.66 22.72 -14.77
CA LYS A 1 6.53 21.53 -14.98
C LYS A 1 5.93 20.38 -14.17
N ASN A 2 5.53 19.30 -14.83
CA ASN A 2 4.84 18.16 -14.22
C ASN A 2 5.87 17.36 -13.41
N LYS A 3 5.91 17.56 -12.09
CA LYS A 3 6.80 16.81 -11.19
C LYS A 3 6.14 15.46 -10.92
N ALA A 4 6.86 14.37 -11.15
CA ALA A 4 6.40 13.04 -10.83
C ALA A 4 6.04 12.94 -9.33
N HIS A 5 4.84 12.46 -9.01
CA HIS A 5 4.38 12.20 -7.64
C HIS A 5 4.73 10.77 -7.17
N TYR A 6 5.84 10.21 -7.66
CA TYR A 6 6.30 8.87 -7.32
C TYR A 6 7.80 8.88 -7.00
N VAL A 7 8.23 7.93 -6.17
CA VAL A 7 9.62 7.74 -5.75
C VAL A 7 9.97 6.27 -5.96
N ASN A 8 11.09 6.01 -6.64
CA ASN A 8 11.59 4.66 -6.91
C ASN A 8 12.91 4.42 -6.15
N ARG A 9 13.03 3.26 -5.52
CA ARG A 9 14.14 2.91 -4.64
C ARG A 9 14.45 1.42 -4.75
N ASN A 10 15.74 1.09 -4.76
CA ASN A 10 16.20 -0.29 -4.67
C ASN A 10 16.72 -0.52 -3.26
N VAL A 11 16.29 -1.62 -2.66
CA VAL A 11 16.67 -2.03 -1.30
C VAL A 11 17.24 -3.43 -1.36
N THR A 12 18.36 -3.65 -0.69
CA THR A 12 18.95 -4.98 -0.51
C THR A 12 18.70 -5.40 0.94
N LEU A 13 18.03 -6.54 1.12
CA LEU A 13 17.82 -7.15 2.42
C LEU A 13 18.94 -8.17 2.66
N ASP A 14 19.55 -8.11 3.84
CA ASP A 14 20.50 -9.13 4.29
C ASP A 14 19.75 -10.17 5.13
N ALA A 15 20.13 -11.43 5.05
CA ALA A 15 19.54 -12.53 5.83
C ALA A 15 19.65 -12.29 7.35
N SER A 16 20.63 -11.48 7.78
CA SER A 16 20.77 -11.04 9.18
C SER A 16 19.76 -9.95 9.60
N ARG A 17 19.22 -9.19 8.64
CA ARG A 17 18.30 -8.07 8.83
C ARG A 17 17.04 -8.26 7.97
N MET A 18 16.15 -9.11 8.47
CA MET A 18 14.87 -9.44 7.82
C MET A 18 13.90 -8.26 7.67
N ILE A 19 14.19 -7.11 8.30
CA ILE A 19 13.34 -5.92 8.27
C ILE A 19 14.17 -4.72 7.84
N HIS A 20 13.69 -4.02 6.80
CA HIS A 20 14.20 -2.72 6.38
C HIS A 20 13.05 -1.71 6.38
N CYS A 21 13.28 -0.56 7.03
CA CYS A 21 12.32 0.54 7.07
C CYS A 21 12.88 1.74 6.30
N GLN A 22 12.04 2.34 5.47
CA GLN A 22 12.36 3.57 4.76
C GLN A 22 11.37 4.67 5.16
N ARG A 23 11.88 5.90 5.31
CA ARG A 23 11.08 7.08 5.60
C ARG A 23 11.11 8.02 4.41
N GLU A 24 9.93 8.47 3.98
CA GLU A 24 9.77 9.48 2.94
C GLU A 24 8.93 10.63 3.50
N VAL A 25 9.36 11.86 3.27
CA VAL A 25 8.64 13.07 3.73
C VAL A 25 7.94 13.69 2.53
N VAL A 26 6.61 13.80 2.62
CA VAL A 26 5.76 14.36 1.57
C VAL A 26 5.14 15.65 2.07
N TYR A 27 5.09 16.66 1.20
CA TYR A 27 4.52 17.97 1.52
C TYR A 27 3.19 18.16 0.81
N LEU A 28 2.23 18.78 1.51
CA LEU A 28 0.98 19.21 0.92
C LEU A 28 1.21 20.46 0.07
N LYS A 29 0.63 20.48 -1.14
CA LYS A 29 0.70 21.67 -1.99
C LYS A 29 -0.15 22.79 -1.39
N GLU A 30 0.38 24.00 -1.36
CA GLU A 30 -0.38 25.19 -0.97
C GLU A 30 -1.68 25.33 -1.79
N ASN A 31 -2.74 25.80 -1.15
CA ASN A 31 -4.08 25.97 -1.74
C ASN A 31 -4.71 24.67 -2.27
N THR A 32 -4.46 23.54 -1.61
CA THR A 32 -5.20 22.30 -1.89
C THR A 32 -6.68 22.52 -1.59
N ARG A 33 -7.52 22.45 -2.64
CA ARG A 33 -8.96 22.72 -2.56
C ARG A 33 -9.76 21.58 -1.95
N ASP A 34 -9.35 20.34 -2.23
CA ASP A 34 -9.98 19.15 -1.70
C ASP A 34 -9.27 18.72 -0.42
N ILE A 35 -9.90 19.01 0.71
CA ILE A 35 -9.48 18.61 2.06
C ILE A 35 -10.50 17.66 2.71
N GLN A 36 -11.39 17.09 1.91
CA GLN A 36 -12.43 16.15 2.37
C GLN A 36 -12.05 14.72 1.99
N SER A 37 -11.47 14.53 0.81
CA SER A 37 -10.99 13.23 0.37
C SER A 37 -9.67 12.86 1.06
N PRO A 38 -9.50 11.63 1.56
CA PRO A 38 -8.22 11.18 2.07
C PRO A 38 -7.18 11.05 0.96
N ILE A 39 -5.92 11.36 1.28
CA ILE A 39 -4.79 11.16 0.36
C ILE A 39 -4.40 9.69 0.38
N LYS A 40 -4.54 9.02 -0.76
CA LYS A 40 -4.15 7.61 -0.93
C LYS A 40 -2.69 7.51 -1.38
N PHE A 41 -1.91 6.75 -0.65
CA PHE A 41 -0.55 6.37 -1.01
C PHE A 41 -0.54 4.92 -1.48
N ARG A 42 0.14 4.68 -2.59
CA ARG A 42 0.33 3.33 -3.13
C ARG A 42 1.81 3.00 -3.17
N VAL A 43 2.17 1.89 -2.53
CA VAL A 43 3.51 1.31 -2.60
C VAL A 43 3.41 0.03 -3.40
N ASN A 44 4.22 -0.06 -4.45
CA ASN A 44 4.42 -1.29 -5.20
C ASN A 44 5.90 -1.68 -5.10
N TYR A 45 6.18 -2.97 -4.94
CA TYR A 45 7.55 -3.47 -4.96
C TYR A 45 7.66 -4.71 -5.84
N THR A 46 8.85 -4.88 -6.43
CA THR A 46 9.19 -6.02 -7.29
C THR A 46 10.48 -6.64 -6.78
N LEU A 47 10.68 -7.92 -7.07
CA LEU A 47 11.95 -8.57 -6.83
C LEU A 47 12.88 -8.29 -8.01
N VAL A 48 14.09 -7.80 -7.73
CA VAL A 48 15.15 -7.69 -8.74
C VAL A 48 15.86 -9.04 -8.80
N GLN A 49 15.57 -9.83 -9.84
CA GLN A 49 16.17 -11.15 -10.07
C GLN A 49 16.47 -11.36 -11.55
N GLU A 50 17.40 -12.27 -11.82
CA GLU A 50 17.62 -12.80 -13.17
C GLU A 50 16.53 -13.81 -13.52
N GLU A 51 16.13 -13.85 -14.80
CA GLU A 51 15.19 -14.86 -15.29
C GLU A 51 15.92 -16.19 -15.57
N PRO A 52 15.31 -17.33 -15.24
CA PRO A 52 15.92 -18.63 -15.49
C PRO A 52 16.03 -18.89 -16.99
N VAL A 53 17.24 -19.25 -17.43
CA VAL A 53 17.50 -19.66 -18.82
C VAL A 53 17.29 -21.16 -18.96
N MET A 54 16.65 -21.58 -20.07
CA MET A 54 16.44 -22.99 -20.37
C MET A 54 17.80 -23.71 -20.52
N PRO A 55 18.06 -24.77 -19.73
CA PRO A 55 19.29 -25.56 -19.85
C PRO A 55 19.32 -26.32 -21.18
N ARG A 56 20.52 -26.65 -21.67
CA ARG A 56 20.69 -27.51 -22.85
C ARG A 56 20.27 -28.94 -22.51
N GLU A 57 19.81 -29.70 -23.51
CA GLU A 57 19.49 -31.11 -23.33
C GLU A 57 20.68 -31.88 -22.74
N GLY A 58 20.42 -32.70 -21.71
CA GLY A 58 21.44 -33.45 -20.98
C GLY A 58 22.21 -32.66 -19.91
N SER A 59 22.00 -31.34 -19.79
CA SER A 59 22.60 -30.55 -18.70
C SER A 59 21.74 -30.56 -17.43
N PRO A 60 22.33 -30.37 -16.24
CA PRO A 60 21.58 -30.39 -14.98
C PRO A 60 20.57 -29.23 -14.92
N LEU A 61 19.46 -29.47 -14.23
CA LEU A 61 18.43 -28.44 -14.01
C LEU A 61 18.99 -27.29 -13.15
N PRO A 62 18.59 -26.04 -13.43
CA PRO A 62 18.91 -24.90 -12.57
C PRO A 62 18.40 -25.11 -11.14
N ASP A 63 19.18 -24.65 -10.16
CA ASP A 63 18.78 -24.67 -8.76
C ASP A 63 17.62 -23.69 -8.53
N ILE A 64 16.45 -24.24 -8.15
CA ILE A 64 15.22 -23.49 -7.90
C ILE A 64 15.38 -22.45 -6.79
N ASN A 65 16.27 -22.67 -5.84
CA ASN A 65 16.48 -21.75 -4.71
C ASN A 65 17.07 -20.40 -5.14
N ARG A 66 17.57 -20.30 -6.38
CA ARG A 66 18.10 -19.06 -6.96
C ARG A 66 17.02 -18.15 -7.57
N TYR A 67 15.78 -18.63 -7.67
CA TYR A 67 14.67 -17.92 -8.32
C TYR A 67 13.45 -17.82 -7.39
N PRO A 68 13.57 -17.13 -6.24
CA PRO A 68 12.44 -16.94 -5.35
C PRO A 68 11.34 -16.13 -6.05
N ILE A 69 10.09 -16.41 -5.72
CA ILE A 69 8.94 -15.68 -6.26
C ILE A 69 8.33 -14.76 -5.20
N LEU A 70 7.96 -13.56 -5.64
CA LEU A 70 7.27 -12.60 -4.78
C LEU A 70 5.78 -12.94 -4.69
N ASN A 71 5.21 -12.88 -3.49
CA ASN A 71 3.75 -12.91 -3.34
C ASN A 71 3.13 -11.63 -3.92
N GLN A 72 2.46 -11.77 -5.06
CA GLN A 72 1.90 -10.65 -5.82
C GLN A 72 0.74 -9.94 -5.11
N GLN A 73 -0.01 -10.63 -4.23
CA GLN A 73 -1.10 -10.01 -3.47
C GLN A 73 -0.58 -8.98 -2.47
N GLU A 74 0.59 -9.25 -1.87
CA GLU A 74 1.25 -8.37 -0.90
C GLU A 74 2.15 -7.32 -1.57
N ALA A 75 2.52 -7.53 -2.83
CA ALA A 75 3.43 -6.68 -3.62
C ALA A 75 2.89 -5.26 -3.89
N ALA A 76 1.61 -5.02 -3.64
CA ALA A 76 0.98 -3.71 -3.72
C ALA A 76 0.18 -3.42 -2.45
N ARG A 77 0.50 -2.32 -1.79
CA ARG A 77 -0.24 -1.85 -0.62
C ARG A 77 -0.73 -0.43 -0.82
N ILE A 78 -1.96 -0.18 -0.38
CA ILE A 78 -2.58 1.14 -0.36
C ILE A 78 -2.82 1.51 1.08
N PHE A 79 -2.41 2.70 1.47
CA PHE A 79 -2.72 3.29 2.76
C PHE A 79 -3.17 4.73 2.56
N GLU A 80 -3.92 5.25 3.52
CA GLU A 80 -4.59 6.55 3.38
C GLU A 80 -4.23 7.46 4.55
N ALA A 81 -4.07 8.75 4.25
CA ALA A 81 -4.00 9.79 5.26
C ALA A 81 -5.25 10.67 5.13
N SER A 82 -6.05 10.73 6.19
CA SER A 82 -7.23 11.59 6.27
C SER A 82 -6.86 12.98 6.76
N PHE A 83 -7.69 13.96 6.39
CA PHE A 83 -7.63 15.30 6.96
C PHE A 83 -8.50 15.37 8.21
N GLN A 84 -8.02 16.06 9.24
CA GLN A 84 -8.84 16.43 10.39
C GLN A 84 -9.88 17.45 9.96
N LYS A 85 -11.14 17.21 10.34
CA LYS A 85 -12.25 18.10 10.01
C LYS A 85 -13.05 18.37 11.27
N ASP A 86 -13.13 19.65 11.64
CA ASP A 86 -13.99 20.14 12.71
C ASP A 86 -13.86 19.30 14.01
N CYS A 87 -12.64 18.85 14.36
CA CYS A 87 -12.37 17.96 15.50
C CYS A 87 -12.49 18.65 16.88
N GLY A 88 -13.04 19.86 16.94
CA GLY A 88 -13.09 20.68 18.17
C GLY A 88 -11.72 21.22 18.59
N ASP A 89 -11.63 21.71 19.83
CA ASP A 89 -10.48 22.48 20.34
C ASP A 89 -9.28 21.62 20.75
N ASN A 90 -9.43 20.28 20.80
CA ASN A 90 -8.38 19.35 21.18
C ASN A 90 -7.75 18.62 19.98
N ASP A 91 -8.13 18.97 18.74
CA ASP A 91 -7.68 18.33 17.50
C ASP A 91 -7.89 16.81 17.44
N ILE A 92 -8.77 16.25 18.28
CA ILE A 92 -9.09 14.82 18.34
C ILE A 92 -10.52 14.62 17.86
N CYS A 93 -10.66 14.00 16.68
CA CYS A 93 -11.97 13.71 16.11
C CYS A 93 -12.62 12.51 16.82
N GLU A 94 -13.69 12.77 17.57
CA GLU A 94 -14.52 11.76 18.24
C GLU A 94 -15.85 11.59 17.49
N SER A 95 -16.28 10.34 17.26
CA SER A 95 -17.50 10.04 16.51
C SER A 95 -18.49 9.24 17.34
N ASN A 96 -19.73 9.69 17.43
CA ASN A 96 -20.85 8.91 17.98
C ASN A 96 -21.68 8.32 16.84
N LEU A 97 -21.29 7.14 16.37
CA LEU A 97 -21.97 6.45 15.27
C LEU A 97 -23.11 5.60 15.83
N MET A 98 -24.36 5.96 15.52
CA MET A 98 -25.55 5.20 15.86
C MET A 98 -26.15 4.59 14.59
N ILE A 99 -26.56 3.33 14.69
CA ILE A 99 -27.14 2.57 13.57
C ILE A 99 -28.47 2.00 14.05
N ASP A 100 -29.55 2.35 13.36
CA ASP A 100 -30.87 1.80 13.58
C ASP A 100 -31.29 0.94 12.39
N ALA A 101 -31.85 -0.24 12.67
CA ALA A 101 -32.37 -1.15 11.66
C ALA A 101 -33.83 -1.49 11.96
N GLU A 102 -34.67 -1.44 10.94
CA GLU A 102 -36.10 -1.76 11.03
C GLU A 102 -36.46 -2.89 10.07
N LEU A 103 -37.16 -3.91 10.57
CA LEU A 103 -37.71 -4.98 9.76
C LEU A 103 -39.11 -4.59 9.30
N LYS A 104 -39.26 -4.23 8.01
CA LYS A 104 -40.57 -3.97 7.40
C LYS A 104 -41.19 -5.28 6.95
N LEU A 105 -42.05 -5.86 7.79
CA LEU A 105 -42.85 -7.02 7.41
C LEU A 105 -44.10 -6.58 6.63
N PRO A 106 -44.52 -7.34 5.59
CA PRO A 106 -45.84 -7.13 4.98
C PRO A 106 -46.96 -7.42 6.00
N PRO A 107 -48.12 -6.77 5.87
CA PRO A 107 -49.25 -6.99 6.77
C PRO A 107 -49.71 -8.45 6.70
N SER A 108 -49.99 -9.04 7.86
CA SER A 108 -50.57 -10.38 7.99
C SER A 108 -51.95 -10.40 7.33
N VAL A 109 -52.12 -11.25 6.32
CA VAL A 109 -53.39 -11.51 5.61
C VAL A 109 -54.33 -12.32 6.50
#